data_AF-A0A7S4IPU1-F1
#
_entry.id   AF-A0A7S4IPU1-F1
#
_cell.length_a   1.000
_cell.length_b   1.000
_cell.length_c   1.000
_cell.angle_alpha   90.00
_cell.angle_beta   90.00
_cell.angle_gamma   90.00
#
_symmetry.space_group_name_H-M   'P 1'
#
loop_
_entity.id
_entity.type
_entity.pdbx_description
1 polymer ?
#
loop_
_entity_poly.entity_id
_entity_poly.type
_entity_poly.pdbx_seq_one_letter_code
_entity_poly.pdbx_strand_id
1 'polypeptide(L)'
;VTQFLSDVVDGIIEEAKTTFNSDALPLIRIRVDVTGGVRVHPARFGQLFVGKVANPKEILLFQKKRPTGSRRTAADDEEEEQIHDTLRDLDETTVGEIIRSLLVKKDKALEFFPESEIGEALSE
;
A
#
# COMPACT_ATOMS: atom_id res chain seq x y z
N VAL A 1 -10.33 1.52 8.82
CA VAL A 1 -10.53 1.32 7.36
C VAL A 1 -9.69 0.18 6.83
N THR A 2 -8.37 0.17 7.08
CA THR A 2 -7.47 -0.93 6.67
C THR A 2 -7.92 -2.30 7.20
N GLN A 3 -8.28 -2.39 8.49
CA GLN A 3 -8.78 -3.63 9.09
C GLN A 3 -10.07 -4.12 8.41
N PHE A 4 -11.05 -3.25 8.22
CA PHE A 4 -12.28 -3.59 7.50
C PHE A 4 -12.02 -4.10 6.08
N LEU A 5 -11.14 -3.43 5.32
CA LEU A 5 -10.77 -3.90 3.99
C LEU A 5 -10.04 -5.24 4.04
N SER A 6 -9.24 -5.50 5.08
CA SER A 6 -8.58 -6.78 5.29
C SER A 6 -9.60 -7.89 5.52
N ASP A 7 -10.55 -7.68 6.43
CA ASP A 7 -11.58 -8.65 6.75
C ASP A 7 -12.44 -9.00 5.51
N VAL A 8 -12.74 -8.00 4.67
CA VAL A 8 -13.44 -8.21 3.39
C VAL A 8 -12.60 -9.04 2.41
N VAL A 9 -11.30 -8.72 2.27
CA VAL A 9 -10.41 -9.49 1.38
C VAL A 9 -10.27 -10.93 1.87
N ASP A 10 -10.05 -11.16 3.16
CA ASP A 10 -9.94 -12.51 3.72
C ASP A 10 -11.26 -13.29 3.52
N GLY A 11 -12.42 -12.66 3.69
CA GLY A 11 -13.72 -13.28 3.38
C GLY A 11 -13.85 -13.72 1.92
N ILE A 12 -13.44 -12.86 0.96
CA ILE A 12 -13.47 -13.18 -0.47
C ILE A 12 -12.48 -14.30 -0.81
N ILE A 13 -11.30 -14.32 -0.16
CA ILE A 13 -10.30 -15.38 -0.36
C ILE A 13 -10.89 -16.73 0.07
N GLU A 14 -11.56 -16.81 1.21
CA GLU A 14 -12.15 -18.06 1.70
C GLU A 14 -13.32 -18.53 0.83
N GLU A 15 -14.15 -17.61 0.35
CA GLU A 15 -15.22 -17.91 -0.62
C GLU A 15 -14.65 -18.44 -1.94
N ALA A 16 -13.57 -17.82 -2.44
CA ALA A 16 -12.91 -18.24 -3.68
C ALA A 16 -12.27 -19.63 -3.53
N LYS A 17 -11.60 -19.91 -2.42
CA LYS A 17 -11.04 -21.25 -2.12
C LYS A 17 -12.12 -22.32 -2.09
N THR A 18 -13.24 -22.03 -1.43
CA THR A 18 -14.37 -22.96 -1.31
C THR A 18 -14.99 -23.25 -2.67
N THR A 19 -15.16 -22.22 -3.51
CA THR A 19 -15.82 -22.34 -4.82
C THR A 19 -14.97 -23.09 -5.84
N PHE A 20 -13.68 -22.75 -5.94
CA PHE A 20 -12.82 -23.26 -7.00
C PHE A 20 -12.05 -24.52 -6.62
N ASN A 21 -12.02 -24.90 -5.33
CA ASN A 21 -11.39 -26.11 -4.77
C ASN A 21 -10.07 -26.50 -5.49
N SER A 22 -9.23 -25.49 -5.71
CA SER A 22 -7.99 -25.58 -6.47
C SER A 22 -6.88 -24.89 -5.69
N ASP A 23 -5.65 -25.40 -5.80
CA ASP A 23 -4.47 -24.81 -5.16
C ASP A 23 -4.01 -23.49 -5.83
N ALA A 24 -4.74 -22.99 -6.84
CA ALA A 24 -4.43 -21.74 -7.50
C ALA A 24 -4.79 -20.54 -6.61
N LEU A 25 -3.92 -19.52 -6.63
CA LEU A 25 -4.17 -18.27 -5.91
C LEU A 25 -5.28 -17.46 -6.61
N PRO A 26 -6.29 -16.96 -5.88
CA PRO A 26 -7.37 -16.18 -6.46
C PRO A 26 -6.89 -14.82 -6.96
N LEU A 27 -7.53 -14.31 -8.02
CA LEU A 27 -7.36 -12.95 -8.51
C LEU A 27 -8.46 -12.06 -7.92
N ILE A 28 -8.10 -11.03 -7.16
CA ILE A 28 -9.06 -10.22 -6.40
C ILE A 28 -8.87 -8.75 -6.72
N ARG A 29 -9.98 -8.03 -6.99
CA ARG A 29 -9.97 -6.58 -7.18
C ARG A 29 -11.21 -5.95 -6.54
N ILE A 30 -10.99 -5.06 -5.58
CA ILE A 30 -12.03 -4.38 -4.80
C ILE A 30 -12.09 -2.94 -5.23
N ARG A 31 -13.30 -2.46 -5.53
CA ARG A 31 -13.55 -1.08 -5.89
C ARG A 31 -13.90 -0.26 -4.65
N VAL A 32 -13.15 0.81 -4.39
CA VAL A 32 -13.27 1.64 -3.19
C VAL A 32 -13.57 3.09 -3.60
N ASP A 33 -14.67 3.63 -3.08
CA ASP A 33 -15.03 5.04 -3.27
C ASP A 33 -14.24 5.95 -2.32
N VAL A 34 -13.42 6.86 -2.84
CA VAL A 34 -12.50 7.72 -2.06
C VAL A 34 -13.13 9.06 -1.64
N THR A 35 -14.44 9.22 -1.78
CA THR A 35 -15.14 10.50 -1.57
C THR A 35 -14.95 11.11 -0.17
N GLY A 36 -14.48 10.34 0.81
CA GLY A 36 -14.18 10.77 2.18
C GLY A 36 -12.69 10.85 2.56
N GLY A 37 -11.75 10.80 1.59
CA GLY A 37 -10.31 10.94 1.87
C GLY A 37 -9.66 9.70 2.50
N VAL A 38 -10.07 8.51 2.07
CA VAL A 38 -9.43 7.25 2.46
C VAL A 38 -7.96 7.26 2.02
N ARG A 39 -7.03 7.20 2.98
CA ARG A 39 -5.58 7.15 2.73
C ARG A 39 -5.05 5.74 3.02
N VAL A 40 -5.30 4.81 2.12
CA VAL A 40 -4.71 3.46 2.18
C VAL A 40 -3.77 3.31 1.00
N HIS A 41 -2.54 2.94 1.30
CA HIS A 41 -1.54 2.70 0.27
C HIS A 41 -1.79 1.32 -0.37
N PRO A 42 -2.10 1.22 -1.68
CA PRO A 42 -2.45 -0.06 -2.31
C PRO A 42 -1.33 -1.10 -2.24
N ALA A 43 -0.08 -0.73 -2.52
CA ALA A 43 1.05 -1.67 -2.42
C ALA A 43 1.30 -2.16 -0.99
N ARG A 44 1.33 -1.26 0.01
CA ARG A 44 1.51 -1.66 1.43
C ARG A 44 0.37 -2.56 1.92
N PHE A 45 -0.85 -2.28 1.48
CA PHE A 45 -1.99 -3.13 1.79
C PHE A 45 -1.84 -4.51 1.13
N GLY A 46 -1.41 -4.55 -0.14
CA GLY A 46 -1.11 -5.76 -0.89
C GLY A 46 -0.06 -6.67 -0.25
N GLN A 47 0.92 -6.08 0.44
CA GLN A 47 1.98 -6.82 1.15
C GLN A 47 1.41 -7.83 2.15
N LEU A 48 0.26 -7.54 2.76
CA LEU A 48 -0.40 -8.41 3.75
C LEU A 48 -0.96 -9.70 3.12
N PHE A 49 -1.15 -9.72 1.80
CA PHE A 49 -1.80 -10.80 1.06
C PHE A 49 -0.86 -11.51 0.07
N VAL A 50 0.45 -11.27 0.18
CA VAL A 50 1.46 -11.98 -0.62
C VAL A 50 1.40 -13.47 -0.31
N GLY A 51 1.28 -14.30 -1.35
CA GLY A 51 1.13 -15.75 -1.22
C GLY A 51 -0.29 -16.22 -0.89
N LYS A 52 -1.24 -15.30 -0.69
CA LYS A 52 -2.68 -15.61 -0.57
C LYS A 52 -3.47 -15.26 -1.83
N VAL A 53 -3.00 -14.27 -2.60
CA VAL A 53 -3.69 -13.71 -3.78
C VAL A 53 -2.70 -13.62 -4.94
N ALA A 54 -3.19 -13.79 -6.17
CA ALA A 54 -2.36 -13.74 -7.38
C ALA A 54 -1.88 -12.32 -7.75
N ASN A 55 -2.64 -11.28 -7.40
CA ASN A 55 -2.37 -9.88 -7.75
C ASN A 55 -2.22 -8.96 -6.51
N PRO A 56 -1.20 -9.14 -5.65
CA PRO A 56 -1.08 -8.40 -4.39
C PRO A 56 -1.04 -6.87 -4.59
N LYS A 57 -0.41 -6.37 -5.66
CA LYS A 57 -0.28 -4.92 -5.92
C LYS A 57 -1.55 -4.24 -6.42
N GLU A 58 -2.51 -5.01 -6.95
CA GLU A 58 -3.69 -4.48 -7.65
C GLU A 58 -5.01 -4.86 -6.98
N ILE A 59 -4.97 -5.20 -5.68
CA ILE A 59 -6.17 -5.60 -4.93
C ILE A 59 -7.17 -4.44 -4.82
N LEU A 60 -6.70 -3.19 -4.70
CA LEU A 60 -7.56 -2.03 -4.49
C LEU A 60 -7.64 -1.16 -5.75
N LEU A 61 -8.86 -0.89 -6.20
CA LEU A 61 -9.18 0.09 -7.23
C LEU A 61 -9.90 1.27 -6.59
N PHE A 62 -9.18 2.38 -6.45
CA PHE A 62 -9.74 3.62 -5.93
C PHE A 62 -10.47 4.38 -7.04
N GLN A 63 -11.71 4.80 -6.76
CA GLN A 63 -12.49 5.65 -7.66
C GLN A 63 -13.17 6.77 -6.86
N LYS A 64 -13.48 7.88 -7.51
CA LYS A 64 -14.31 8.94 -6.94
C LYS A 64 -15.72 8.81 -7.50
N LYS A 65 -16.72 8.72 -6.63
CA LYS A 65 -18.11 8.62 -7.07
C LYS A 65 -18.53 9.92 -7.77
N ARG A 66 -18.84 9.83 -9.06
CA ARG A 66 -19.35 10.95 -9.86
C ARG A 66 -20.84 11.19 -9.57
N PRO A 67 -21.33 12.45 -9.64
CA PRO A 67 -22.77 12.72 -9.58
C PRO A 67 -23.47 12.06 -10.78
N THR A 68 -24.58 11.40 -10.50
CA THR A 68 -25.36 10.62 -11.48
C THR A 68 -25.89 11.53 -12.59
N GLY A 69 -25.45 11.34 -13.84
CA GLY A 69 -25.88 12.12 -15.00
C GLY A 69 -24.74 12.57 -15.92
N SER A 70 -23.49 12.52 -15.46
CA SER A 70 -22.33 12.81 -16.32
C SER A 70 -21.99 11.61 -17.21
N ARG A 71 -21.93 11.83 -18.53
CA ARG A 71 -21.44 10.85 -19.50
C ARG A 71 -19.91 10.83 -19.40
N ARG A 72 -19.29 9.64 -19.37
CA ARG A 72 -17.82 9.50 -19.36
C ARG A 72 -17.23 10.30 -20.52
N THR A 73 -16.36 11.25 -20.20
CA THR A 73 -15.59 12.03 -21.16
C THR A 73 -14.12 11.57 -21.14
N ALA A 74 -13.33 11.86 -22.19
CA ALA A 74 -11.91 11.53 -22.17
C ALA A 74 -11.17 12.18 -20.96
N ALA A 75 -11.62 13.36 -20.53
CA ALA A 75 -11.12 14.04 -19.35
C ALA A 75 -11.36 13.26 -18.04
N ASP A 76 -12.43 12.46 -17.98
CA ASP A 76 -12.74 11.63 -16.82
C ASP A 76 -11.76 10.45 -16.65
N ASP A 77 -11.26 9.91 -17.77
CA ASP A 77 -10.27 8.84 -17.77
C ASP A 77 -8.88 9.40 -17.42
N GLU A 78 -8.55 10.59 -17.92
CA GLU A 78 -7.31 11.31 -17.57
C GLU A 78 -7.24 11.68 -16.06
N GLU A 79 -8.36 12.07 -15.44
CA GLU A 79 -8.40 12.32 -13.99
C GLU A 79 -8.19 11.05 -13.16
N GLU A 80 -8.75 9.91 -13.59
CA GLU A 80 -8.55 8.62 -12.91
C GLU A 80 -7.09 8.15 -13.03
N GLU A 81 -6.47 8.35 -14.19
CA GLU A 81 -5.05 8.07 -14.44
C GLU A 81 -4.14 8.96 -13.58
N GLN A 82 -4.44 10.26 -13.47
CA GLN A 82 -3.68 11.18 -12.59
C GLN A 82 -3.79 10.81 -11.10
N ILE A 83 -4.96 10.34 -10.65
CA ILE A 83 -5.14 9.86 -9.27
C ILE A 83 -4.31 8.58 -9.06
N HIS A 84 -4.30 7.69 -10.04
CA HIS A 84 -3.49 6.48 -9.99
C HIS A 84 -1.98 6.79 -9.94
N ASP A 85 -1.51 7.75 -10.75
CA ASP A 85 -0.11 8.18 -10.78
C ASP A 85 0.31 8.89 -9.49
N THR A 86 -0.51 9.82 -8.97
CA THR A 86 -0.22 10.48 -7.68
C THR A 86 -0.17 9.50 -6.51
N LEU A 87 -0.95 8.42 -6.53
CA LEU A 87 -0.86 7.36 -5.52
C LEU A 87 0.40 6.50 -5.69
N ARG A 88 0.88 6.33 -6.92
CA ARG A 88 2.12 5.61 -7.24
C ARG A 88 3.36 6.39 -6.82
N ASP A 89 3.36 7.71 -6.98
CA ASP A 89 4.47 8.58 -6.58
C ASP A 89 4.70 8.58 -5.06
N LEU A 90 3.64 8.37 -4.26
CA LEU A 90 3.76 8.21 -2.80
C LEU A 90 4.50 6.92 -2.40
N ASP A 91 4.55 5.94 -3.30
CA ASP A 91 5.17 4.62 -3.11
C ASP A 91 6.67 4.63 -3.44
N GLU A 92 7.14 5.63 -4.19
CA GLU A 92 8.51 5.67 -4.71
C GLU A 92 9.54 6.17 -3.68
N THR A 93 9.09 6.71 -2.55
CA THR A 93 10.00 7.06 -1.44
C THR A 93 10.62 5.80 -0.84
N THR A 94 11.79 5.44 -1.38
CA THR A 94 12.50 4.24 -1.00
C THR A 94 13.04 4.42 0.41
N VAL A 95 13.16 3.34 1.20
CA VAL A 95 13.81 3.39 2.53
C VAL A 95 15.18 4.07 2.44
N GLY A 96 15.91 3.87 1.34
CA GLY A 96 17.16 4.55 1.06
C GLY A 96 17.06 6.08 0.96
N GLU A 97 15.99 6.64 0.42
CA GLU A 97 15.76 8.09 0.38
C GLU A 97 15.42 8.66 1.75
N ILE A 98 14.64 7.91 2.54
CA ILE A 98 14.35 8.26 3.92
C ILE A 98 15.65 8.32 4.73
N ILE A 99 16.48 7.27 4.62
CA ILE A 99 17.80 7.19 5.27
C ILE A 99 18.69 8.35 4.79
N ARG A 100 18.77 8.61 3.48
CA ARG A 100 19.53 9.76 2.94
C ARG A 100 19.00 11.09 3.50
N SER A 101 17.69 11.30 3.56
CA SER A 101 17.10 12.53 4.11
C SER A 101 17.43 12.72 5.60
N LEU A 102 17.49 11.62 6.36
CA LEU A 102 17.83 11.64 7.78
C LEU A 102 19.32 11.85 8.01
N LEU A 103 20.18 11.29 7.16
CA LEU A 103 21.63 11.50 7.22
C LEU A 103 22.06 12.90 6.72
N VAL A 104 21.31 13.48 5.78
CA VAL A 104 21.53 14.86 5.29
C VAL A 104 21.13 15.90 6.35
N LYS A 105 20.12 15.60 7.18
CA LYS A 105 19.82 16.40 8.37
C LYS A 105 20.90 16.17 9.42
N LYS A 106 21.82 17.13 9.56
CA LYS A 106 23.00 17.08 10.43
C LYS A 106 22.74 16.78 11.92
N ASP A 107 21.49 16.83 12.37
CA ASP A 107 21.09 16.55 13.75
C ASP A 107 21.18 15.05 14.14
N LYS A 108 21.42 14.16 13.17
CA LYS A 108 21.60 12.70 13.39
C LYS A 108 22.78 12.14 12.58
N ALA A 109 23.93 12.82 12.62
CA ALA A 109 25.15 12.26 12.06
C ALA A 109 25.47 10.91 12.74
N LEU A 110 25.79 9.88 11.95
CA LEU A 110 26.24 8.59 12.48
C LEU A 110 27.65 8.76 13.04
N GLU A 111 27.77 8.76 14.37
CA GLU A 111 29.05 8.71 15.05
C GLU A 111 29.52 7.26 15.14
N PHE A 112 30.76 7.00 14.73
CA PHE A 112 31.37 5.68 14.83
C PHE A 112 31.84 5.48 16.27
N PHE A 113 31.11 4.72 17.06
CA PHE A 113 31.51 4.36 18.42
C PHE A 113 32.43 3.14 18.41
N PRO A 114 33.60 3.19 19.06
CA PRO A 114 34.47 2.03 19.20
C PRO A 114 33.81 0.97 20.08
N GLU A 115 34.03 -0.31 19.75
CA GLU A 115 33.43 -1.46 20.46
C GLU A 115 33.67 -1.45 21.98
N SER A 116 34.75 -0.82 22.43
CA SER A 116 35.08 -0.67 23.86
C SER A 116 34.01 0.08 24.64
N GLU A 117 33.39 1.10 24.06
CA GLU A 117 32.39 1.94 24.74
C GLU A 117 31.00 1.27 24.76
N ILE A 118 30.71 0.46 23.75
CA ILE A 118 29.45 -0.32 23.65
C ILE A 118 29.40 -1.40 24.73
N GLY A 119 30.53 -2.06 25.00
CA GLY A 119 30.62 -3.09 26.04
C GLY A 119 30.39 -2.55 27.45
N GLU A 120 30.76 -1.29 27.70
CA GLU A 120 30.59 -0.63 28.99
C GLU A 120 29.12 -0.25 29.23
N ALA A 121 28.43 0.33 28.24
CA ALA A 121 27.02 0.71 28.33
C ALA A 121 26.04 -0.48 28.41
N LEU A 122 26.46 -1.68 27.96
CA LEU A 122 25.68 -2.92 28.10
C LEU A 122 25.86 -3.59 29.47
N SER A 123 26.87 -3.17 30.23
CA SER A 123 27.18 -3.72 31.54
C SER A 123 26.55 -2.96 32.72
N GLU A 124 25.86 -1.84 32.43
CA GLU A 124 25.02 -1.07 33.36
C GLU A 124 23.54 -1.38 33.16
#